data_AF-A0A7V9BV50-F1
#
_entry.id   AF-A0A7V9BV50-F1
#
_cell.length_a   1.000
_cell.length_b   1.000
_cell.length_c   1.000
_cell.angle_alpha   90.00
_cell.angle_beta   90.00
_cell.angle_gamma   90.00
#
_symmetry.space_group_name_H-M   'P 1'
#
loop_
_entity.id
_entity.type
_entity.pdbx_description
1 polymer ?
#
loop_
_entity_poly.entity_id
_entity_poly.type
_entity_poly.pdbx_seq_one_letter_code
_entity_poly.pdbx_strand_id
1 'polypeptide(L)'
;MRPLPLIGLLFACSETPAGGGTDETSGDDWQLVSYLDEGTVCFDDQAAAIVVSVTAPDCLSSSCSREFGGDCEAALDGTVITVTSEITWEQNVGEDVPCTDDCGIPTVTCAIAHMADGTYTVRIGGVESTLEVPITEPCYPY
;
A
#
# COMPACT_ATOMS: atom_id res chain seq x y z
N MET A 1 20.40 -46.44 7.97
CA MET A 1 21.09 -45.96 9.19
C MET A 1 22.57 -46.29 9.10
N ARG A 2 23.41 -45.26 8.96
CA ARG A 2 24.86 -45.30 9.17
C ARG A 2 25.28 -43.90 9.63
N PRO A 3 25.96 -43.75 10.77
CA PRO A 3 26.42 -42.46 11.26
C PRO A 3 27.77 -42.13 10.61
N LEU A 4 27.98 -40.87 10.22
CA LEU A 4 29.32 -40.35 9.98
C LEU A 4 29.76 -39.53 11.21
N PRO A 5 30.94 -39.83 11.77
CA PRO A 5 31.47 -39.09 12.91
C PRO A 5 32.55 -38.07 12.51
N LEU A 6 32.66 -37.06 13.40
CA LEU A 6 33.87 -36.48 13.96
C LEU A 6 34.78 -35.54 13.13
N ILE A 7 35.10 -34.41 13.80
CA ILE A 7 36.40 -33.70 13.86
C ILE A 7 36.78 -32.93 12.58
N GLY A 8 37.21 -31.66 12.62
CA GLY A 8 37.57 -30.77 13.71
C GLY A 8 38.48 -29.63 13.22
N LEU A 9 38.89 -28.81 14.17
CA LEU A 9 39.97 -27.81 14.14
C LEU A 9 39.79 -26.51 13.30
N LEU A 10 39.48 -25.44 14.04
CA LEU A 10 40.36 -24.28 14.28
C LEU A 10 41.36 -23.90 13.18
N PHE A 11 41.14 -22.72 12.58
CA PHE A 11 42.23 -21.80 12.22
C PHE A 11 41.81 -20.36 12.52
N ALA A 12 42.73 -19.63 13.15
CA ALA A 12 42.60 -18.28 13.66
C ALA A 12 43.02 -17.21 12.63
N CYS A 13 42.57 -15.97 12.87
CA CYS A 13 43.10 -14.66 12.44
C CYS A 13 43.46 -14.51 10.96
N SER A 14 42.84 -13.62 10.19
CA SER A 14 43.05 -12.16 10.17
C SER A 14 42.16 -11.72 8.99
N GLU A 15 41.41 -10.62 8.99
CA GLU A 15 41.89 -9.26 8.75
C GLU A 15 40.67 -8.37 9.01
N THR A 16 40.80 -7.43 9.95
CA THR A 16 39.86 -6.32 10.08
C THR A 16 40.10 -5.39 8.89
N PRO A 17 39.12 -5.17 7.99
CA PRO A 17 39.18 -3.99 7.15
C PRO A 17 38.93 -2.80 8.07
N ALA A 18 40.01 -2.08 8.39
CA ALA A 18 39.91 -0.69 8.80
C ALA A 18 39.50 0.12 7.56
N GLY A 19 38.23 0.00 7.18
CA GLY A 19 37.56 0.88 6.23
C GLY A 19 36.91 2.01 7.01
N GLY A 20 37.72 2.97 7.44
CA GLY A 20 37.20 4.30 7.78
C GLY A 20 36.78 4.99 6.49
N GLY A 21 35.59 5.58 6.47
CA GLY A 21 35.13 6.36 5.33
C GLY A 21 33.63 6.56 5.36
N THR A 22 33.23 7.55 6.16
CA THR A 22 31.98 8.32 6.06
C THR A 22 30.67 7.52 6.10
N ASP A 23 30.03 7.53 7.28
CA ASP A 23 28.59 7.81 7.33
C ASP A 23 28.36 9.06 6.48
N GLU A 24 28.09 8.86 5.20
CA GLU A 24 27.39 9.85 4.40
C GLU A 24 25.94 9.82 4.88
N THR A 25 25.68 10.40 6.05
CA THR A 25 24.39 11.01 6.36
C THR A 25 24.29 12.27 5.48
N SER A 26 24.27 12.05 4.18
CA SER A 26 24.01 13.05 3.16
C SER A 26 22.57 12.89 2.73
N GLY A 27 21.70 13.60 3.44
CA GLY A 27 20.78 14.53 2.79
C GLY A 27 19.75 13.92 1.85
N ASP A 28 18.88 13.07 2.37
CA ASP A 28 17.51 13.05 1.88
C ASP A 28 16.61 12.87 3.09
N ASP A 29 16.06 13.98 3.59
CA ASP A 29 14.97 13.98 4.57
C ASP A 29 13.68 13.40 3.96
N TRP A 30 13.76 12.50 2.98
CA TRP A 30 12.64 11.91 2.25
C TRP A 30 12.44 10.46 2.69
N GLN A 31 11.21 10.13 3.06
CA GLN A 31 10.80 8.79 3.43
C GLN A 31 9.72 8.29 2.49
N LEU A 32 9.82 7.02 2.11
CA LEU A 32 8.76 6.34 1.37
C LEU A 32 7.60 6.05 2.34
N VAL A 33 6.42 6.53 1.97
CA VAL A 33 5.15 6.18 2.58
C VAL A 33 4.44 5.19 1.66
N SER A 34 3.87 4.14 2.23
CA SER A 34 3.20 3.06 1.48
C SER A 34 1.99 2.55 2.25
N TYR A 35 0.87 2.42 1.55
CA TYR A 35 -0.37 1.80 2.02
C TYR A 35 -0.70 0.62 1.11
N LEU A 36 -0.70 -0.59 1.65
CA LEU A 36 -1.05 -1.81 0.93
C LEU A 36 -2.38 -2.32 1.49
N ASP A 37 -3.40 -2.37 0.63
CA ASP A 37 -4.75 -2.81 0.97
C ASP A 37 -5.36 -2.09 2.19
N GLU A 38 -5.04 -0.81 2.34
CA GLU A 38 -5.43 0.05 3.48
C GLU A 38 -6.09 1.34 3.00
N GLY A 39 -7.01 1.89 3.80
CA GLY A 39 -7.65 3.18 3.55
C GLY A 39 -9.16 3.08 3.35
N THR A 40 -9.75 4.08 2.69
CA THR A 40 -11.19 4.07 2.39
C THR A 40 -11.43 3.57 0.98
N VAL A 41 -12.20 2.49 0.84
CA VAL A 41 -12.64 1.96 -0.45
C VAL A 41 -14.05 2.47 -0.73
N CYS A 42 -14.26 3.13 -1.86
CA CYS A 42 -15.56 3.54 -2.33
C CYS A 42 -15.95 2.85 -3.64
N PHE A 43 -17.24 2.61 -3.83
CA PHE A 43 -17.86 2.03 -5.00
C PHE A 43 -18.85 3.04 -5.61
N ASP A 44 -18.71 3.30 -6.90
CA ASP A 44 -19.58 4.17 -7.67
C ASP A 44 -20.20 3.40 -8.84
N ASP A 45 -21.54 3.30 -8.86
CA ASP A 45 -22.28 2.57 -9.87
C ASP A 45 -22.41 3.42 -11.14
N GLN A 46 -21.54 3.15 -12.10
CA GLN A 46 -21.59 3.76 -13.43
C GLN A 46 -22.29 2.82 -14.40
N ALA A 47 -22.97 3.37 -15.41
CA ALA A 47 -23.88 2.61 -16.29
C ALA A 47 -23.29 1.35 -16.98
N ALA A 48 -21.96 1.21 -17.06
CA ALA A 48 -21.29 0.06 -17.67
C ALA A 48 -20.36 -0.71 -16.73
N ALA A 49 -20.04 -0.17 -15.56
CA ALA A 49 -19.04 -0.71 -14.63
C ALA A 49 -19.19 -0.09 -13.25
N ILE A 50 -18.77 -0.79 -12.22
CA ILE A 50 -18.63 -0.20 -10.89
C ILE A 50 -17.20 0.30 -10.76
N VAL A 51 -17.05 1.61 -10.54
CA VAL A 51 -15.75 2.23 -10.30
C VAL A 51 -15.41 2.06 -8.83
N VAL A 52 -14.25 1.48 -8.56
CA VAL A 52 -13.69 1.31 -7.23
C VAL A 52 -12.61 2.36 -7.04
N SER A 53 -12.67 3.13 -5.97
CA SER A 53 -11.61 4.04 -5.56
C SER A 53 -11.07 3.67 -4.19
N VAL A 54 -9.76 3.65 -4.04
CA VAL A 54 -9.09 3.45 -2.75
C VAL A 54 -8.33 4.71 -2.40
N THR A 55 -8.61 5.26 -1.22
CA THR A 55 -8.06 6.51 -0.75
C THR A 55 -7.24 6.26 0.50
N ALA A 56 -5.96 6.65 0.49
CA ALA A 56 -5.09 6.51 1.66
C ALA A 56 -5.58 7.41 2.81
N PRO A 57 -5.31 7.04 4.08
CA PRO A 57 -5.75 7.82 5.23
C PRO A 57 -4.99 9.15 5.41
N ASP A 58 -3.77 9.22 4.86
CA ASP A 58 -2.93 10.40 4.91
C ASP A 58 -3.09 11.28 3.66
N CYS A 59 -2.61 12.51 3.76
CA CYS A 59 -2.71 13.49 2.67
C CYS A 59 -1.34 13.85 2.09
N LEU A 60 -1.35 14.18 0.80
CA LEU A 60 -0.20 14.68 0.07
C LEU A 60 -0.13 16.20 0.22
N SER A 61 1.02 16.71 0.66
CA SER A 61 1.29 18.15 0.63
C SER A 61 2.22 18.50 -0.52
N SER A 62 1.82 19.44 -1.36
CA SER A 62 2.60 19.84 -2.55
C SER A 62 4.01 20.34 -2.18
N SER A 63 4.19 20.85 -0.96
CA SER A 63 5.47 21.35 -0.43
C SER A 63 6.42 20.25 0.05
N CYS A 64 5.93 19.04 0.27
CA CYS A 64 6.71 17.99 0.93
C CYS A 64 6.40 16.57 0.46
N SER A 65 5.61 16.40 -0.61
CA SER A 65 5.28 15.10 -1.19
C SER A 65 5.73 15.04 -2.64
N ARG A 66 6.32 13.92 -3.06
CA ARG A 66 6.75 13.68 -4.44
C ARG A 66 6.58 12.20 -4.81
N GLU A 67 6.78 11.89 -6.08
CA GLU A 67 6.76 10.50 -6.59
C GLU A 67 5.48 9.73 -6.22
N PHE A 68 4.32 10.39 -6.27
CA PHE A 68 3.04 9.71 -6.04
C PHE A 68 2.80 8.65 -7.12
N GLY A 69 2.56 7.42 -6.68
CA GLY A 69 2.23 6.30 -7.54
C GLY A 69 1.35 5.30 -6.81
N GLY A 70 0.73 4.42 -7.56
CA GLY A 70 -0.09 3.36 -6.98
C GLY A 70 -0.84 2.57 -8.03
N ASP A 71 -1.46 1.50 -7.57
CA ASP A 71 -2.21 0.56 -8.38
C ASP A 71 -3.49 0.12 -7.64
N CYS A 72 -4.50 -0.28 -8.40
CA CYS A 72 -5.77 -0.78 -7.91
C CYS A 72 -6.20 -1.92 -8.84
N GLU A 73 -6.49 -3.07 -8.26
CA GLU A 73 -7.08 -4.20 -8.94
C GLU A 73 -8.35 -4.62 -8.22
N ALA A 74 -9.38 -4.94 -8.99
CA ALA A 74 -10.63 -5.46 -8.44
C ALA A 74 -11.14 -6.61 -9.29
N ALA A 75 -11.45 -7.73 -8.64
CA ALA A 75 -11.90 -8.95 -9.28
C ALA A 75 -13.18 -9.48 -8.61
N LEU A 76 -14.10 -9.98 -9.43
CA LEU A 76 -15.34 -10.62 -8.98
C LEU A 76 -15.27 -12.13 -9.25
N ASP A 77 -15.37 -12.93 -8.19
CA ASP A 77 -15.54 -14.39 -8.26
C ASP A 77 -16.86 -14.80 -7.58
N GLY A 78 -17.87 -15.08 -8.41
CA GLY A 78 -19.23 -15.35 -7.93
C GLY A 78 -19.84 -14.13 -7.23
N THR A 79 -19.93 -14.19 -5.90
CA THR A 79 -20.42 -13.09 -5.05
C THR A 79 -19.32 -12.45 -4.21
N VAL A 80 -18.05 -12.79 -4.47
CA VAL A 80 -16.90 -12.27 -3.73
C VAL A 80 -16.13 -11.29 -4.60
N ILE A 81 -16.07 -10.05 -4.15
CA ILE A 81 -15.24 -8.99 -4.71
C ILE A 81 -13.93 -8.97 -3.93
N THR A 82 -12.82 -9.14 -4.61
CA THR A 82 -11.48 -8.96 -4.04
C THR A 82 -10.90 -7.67 -4.60
N VAL A 83 -10.54 -6.74 -3.72
CA VAL A 83 -9.86 -5.49 -4.04
C VAL A 83 -8.44 -5.58 -3.50
N THR A 84 -7.48 -5.23 -4.34
CA THR A 84 -6.07 -5.08 -3.99
C THR A 84 -5.63 -3.69 -4.40
N SER A 85 -4.87 -3.00 -3.55
CA SER A 85 -4.40 -1.66 -3.83
C SER A 85 -3.05 -1.39 -3.20
N GLU A 86 -2.22 -0.63 -3.90
CA GLU A 86 -0.98 -0.08 -3.37
C GLU A 86 -0.96 1.41 -3.65
N ILE A 87 -0.69 2.23 -2.62
CA ILE A 87 -0.55 3.68 -2.75
C ILE A 87 0.78 4.08 -2.12
N THR A 88 1.62 4.78 -2.88
CA THR A 88 2.98 5.15 -2.48
C THR A 88 3.30 6.60 -2.82
N TRP A 89 4.14 7.22 -2.01
CA TRP A 89 4.78 8.51 -2.29
C TRP A 89 6.00 8.71 -1.40
N GLU A 90 6.85 9.66 -1.74
CA GLU A 90 7.91 10.13 -0.86
C GLU A 90 7.48 11.39 -0.13
N GLN A 91 7.71 11.44 1.19
CA GLN A 91 7.41 12.58 2.04
C GLN A 91 8.68 13.15 2.67
N ASN A 92 8.82 14.48 2.66
CA ASN A 92 9.89 15.17 3.37
C ASN A 92 9.56 15.25 4.87
N VAL A 93 10.42 14.69 5.71
CA VAL A 93 10.30 14.60 7.18
C VAL A 93 11.30 15.51 7.91
N GLY A 94 11.95 16.44 7.21
CA GLY A 94 12.90 17.38 7.80
C GLY A 94 12.21 18.32 8.80
N GLU A 95 12.90 18.61 9.92
CA GLU A 95 12.35 19.33 11.08
C GLU A 95 11.80 20.74 10.76
N ASP A 96 12.19 21.34 9.63
CA ASP A 96 11.82 22.70 9.21
C ASP A 96 10.81 22.76 8.04
N VAL A 97 10.24 21.63 7.60
CA VAL A 97 9.30 21.60 6.46
C VAL A 97 7.86 21.47 6.97
N PRO A 98 7.08 22.57 7.06
CA PRO A 98 5.65 22.46 7.32
C PRO A 98 4.95 21.80 6.12
N CYS A 99 4.67 20.50 6.24
CA CYS A 99 3.81 19.72 5.34
C CYS A 99 2.32 20.11 5.47
N THR A 100 2.01 21.40 5.54
CA THR A 100 0.67 21.88 5.98
C THR A 100 -0.07 22.73 4.96
N ASP A 101 0.52 22.98 3.79
CA ASP A 101 -0.01 23.99 2.88
C ASP A 101 -1.15 23.44 1.99
N ASP A 102 -1.07 22.17 1.58
CA ASP A 102 -2.10 21.50 0.79
C ASP A 102 -2.38 20.09 1.31
N CYS A 103 -3.64 19.64 1.23
CA CYS A 103 -4.12 18.31 1.60
C CYS A 103 -4.72 17.64 0.35
N GLY A 104 -3.84 17.19 -0.54
CA GLY A 104 -4.21 16.35 -1.68
C GLY A 104 -4.61 14.98 -1.20
N ILE A 105 -5.74 14.45 -1.70
CA ILE A 105 -6.26 13.14 -1.31
C ILE A 105 -5.64 12.09 -2.24
N PRO A 106 -4.70 11.25 -1.77
CA PRO A 106 -4.10 10.20 -2.60
C PRO A 106 -5.13 9.10 -2.88
N THR A 107 -5.53 8.97 -4.14
CA THR A 107 -6.54 8.00 -4.57
C THR A 107 -6.06 7.24 -5.79
N VAL A 108 -6.22 5.91 -5.77
CA VAL A 108 -6.10 5.03 -6.93
C VAL A 108 -7.47 4.49 -7.32
N THR A 109 -7.66 4.16 -8.60
CA THR A 109 -8.96 3.70 -9.10
C THR A 109 -8.83 2.48 -9.99
N CYS A 110 -9.83 1.63 -9.92
CA CYS A 110 -10.02 0.48 -10.78
C CYS A 110 -11.50 0.28 -11.08
N ALA A 111 -11.83 -0.72 -11.91
CA ALA A 111 -13.21 -0.96 -12.32
C ALA A 111 -13.52 -2.45 -12.34
N ILE A 112 -14.71 -2.78 -11.86
CA ILE A 112 -15.31 -4.11 -12.01
C ILE A 112 -16.42 -4.01 -13.04
N ALA A 113 -16.61 -5.06 -13.83
CA ALA A 113 -17.78 -5.15 -14.71
C ALA A 113 -19.08 -4.94 -13.92
N HIS A 114 -20.10 -4.42 -14.60
CA HIS A 114 -21.43 -4.24 -14.02
C HIS A 114 -21.93 -5.53 -13.35
N MET A 115 -22.46 -5.41 -12.14
CA MET A 115 -22.93 -6.52 -11.32
C MET A 115 -24.46 -6.58 -11.33
N ALA A 116 -25.04 -7.77 -11.13
CA ALA A 116 -26.48 -7.88 -10.94
C ALA A 116 -26.86 -7.41 -9.53
N ASP A 117 -28.10 -6.92 -9.37
CA ASP A 117 -28.67 -6.62 -8.05
C ASP A 117 -28.49 -7.82 -7.09
N GLY A 118 -28.04 -7.55 -5.87
CA GLY A 118 -27.73 -8.59 -4.90
C GLY A 118 -26.77 -8.14 -3.81
N THR A 119 -26.31 -9.12 -3.03
CA THR A 119 -25.39 -8.91 -1.91
C THR A 119 -24.05 -9.58 -2.22
N TYR A 120 -22.97 -8.83 -2.06
CA TYR A 120 -21.61 -9.25 -2.35
C TYR A 120 -20.73 -9.12 -1.11
N THR A 121 -19.75 -10.00 -0.98
CA THR A 121 -18.70 -9.90 0.03
C THR A 121 -17.51 -9.16 -0.57
N VAL A 122 -17.11 -8.04 0.02
CA VAL A 122 -15.91 -7.30 -0.36
C VAL A 122 -14.76 -7.74 0.52
N ARG A 123 -13.61 -8.06 -0.07
CA ARG A 123 -12.37 -8.43 0.60
C ARG A 123 -11.25 -7.47 0.23
N ILE A 124 -10.60 -6.90 1.23
CA ILE A 124 -9.39 -6.09 1.10
C ILE A 124 -8.61 -6.17 2.41
N GLY A 125 -7.28 -6.29 2.35
CA GLY A 125 -6.43 -6.30 3.55
C GLY A 125 -6.70 -7.45 4.53
N GLY A 126 -7.37 -8.51 4.07
CA GLY A 126 -7.85 -9.61 4.92
C GLY A 126 -9.11 -9.31 5.73
N VAL A 127 -9.72 -8.13 5.55
CA VAL A 127 -11.01 -7.73 6.13
C VAL A 127 -12.14 -8.03 5.14
N GLU A 128 -13.30 -8.42 5.67
CA GLU A 128 -14.51 -8.66 4.88
C GLU A 128 -15.62 -7.67 5.26
N SER A 129 -16.27 -7.08 4.26
CA SER A 129 -17.49 -6.29 4.41
C SER A 129 -18.55 -6.73 3.41
N THR A 130 -19.77 -6.19 3.54
CA THR A 130 -20.88 -6.48 2.64
C THR A 130 -21.19 -5.27 1.77
N LEU A 131 -21.33 -5.48 0.46
CA LEU A 131 -21.81 -4.50 -0.51
C LEU A 131 -23.16 -4.96 -1.06
N GLU A 132 -24.16 -4.08 -1.01
CA GLU A 132 -25.45 -4.29 -1.67
C GLU A 132 -25.46 -3.58 -3.03
N VAL A 133 -26.01 -4.23 -4.06
CA VAL A 133 -26.27 -3.65 -5.38
C VAL A 133 -27.79 -3.64 -5.59
N PRO A 134 -28.42 -2.49 -5.90
CA PRO A 134 -27.83 -1.16 -6.12
C PRO A 134 -27.12 -0.59 -4.89
N ILE A 135 -26.05 0.16 -5.12
CA ILE A 135 -25.16 0.66 -4.05
C ILE A 135 -25.91 1.60 -3.10
N THR A 136 -26.08 1.17 -1.86
CA THR A 136 -26.75 1.92 -0.78
C THR A 136 -25.75 2.59 0.15
N GLU A 137 -24.65 1.91 0.46
CA GLU A 137 -23.52 2.40 1.24
C GLU A 137 -22.26 2.35 0.37
N PRO A 138 -21.77 3.50 -0.13
CA PRO A 138 -20.77 3.49 -1.17
C PRO A 138 -19.34 3.35 -0.63
N CYS A 139 -19.07 3.60 0.65
CA CYS A 139 -17.70 3.73 1.16
C CYS A 139 -17.49 2.97 2.46
N TYR A 140 -16.33 2.29 2.56
CA TYR A 140 -15.97 1.45 3.70
C TYR A 140 -14.50 1.72 4.10
N PRO A 141 -14.22 1.98 5.39
CA PRO A 141 -12.86 2.09 5.88
C PRO A 141 -12.25 0.69 6.12
N TYR A 142 -10.99 0.53 5.76
CA TYR A 142 -10.20 -0.70 5.93
C TYR A 142 -8.82 -0.38 6.51
#